data_AF-A0A938CK18-F1
#
_entry.id   AF-A0A938CK18-F1
#
_cell.length_a   1.000
_cell.length_b   1.000
_cell.length_c   1.000
_cell.angle_alpha   90.00
_cell.angle_beta   90.00
_cell.angle_gamma   90.00
#
_symmetry.space_group_name_H-M   'P 1'
#
loop_
_entity.id
_entity.type
_entity.pdbx_description
1 polymer ?
#
loop_
_entity_poly.entity_id
_entity_poly.type
_entity_poly.pdbx_seq_one_letter_code
_entity_poly.pdbx_strand_id
1 'polypeptide(L)'
;MSDLKARTQALMKRVRQSGGLPSSQEIVGAAFGRLGLAQDTIAPGEVLARFNALLHSVWAETLLVLEAHETRSYAEGIPRELMAEYPDDLCDAEVVAQMHGFSAGVLRLFGAWYPPLRECFLSVSQSRKSRGGKDFELQIERLLDLAQVPYEPQEAENRTDLVLPDVATCQRNRRVSMVVSIKRTLRERWQEVAEELFNLQSPNVFLFTADESVTATHAQRICGDYNIHLVVWDHVKQTKFPDNAGVLSYTEWATDELPALRDRWERSGH
;
A
#
# COMPACT_ATOMS: atom_id res chain seq x y z
N MET A 1 2.98 1.59 31.61
CA MET A 1 3.09 1.35 30.14
C MET A 1 1.85 1.78 29.37
N SER A 2 0.61 1.54 29.83
CA SER A 2 -0.59 2.00 29.10
C SER A 2 -0.71 3.53 29.04
N ASP A 3 -0.29 4.23 30.09
CA ASP A 3 -0.35 5.70 30.17
C ASP A 3 0.58 6.40 29.16
N LEU A 4 1.85 5.99 29.07
CA LEU A 4 2.80 6.50 28.06
C LEU A 4 2.27 6.32 26.65
N LYS A 5 1.71 5.14 26.33
CA LYS A 5 1.16 4.84 25.00
C LYS A 5 -0.02 5.76 24.66
N ALA A 6 -0.93 6.00 25.60
CA ALA A 6 -2.07 6.90 25.40
C ALA A 6 -1.61 8.35 25.19
N ARG A 7 -0.64 8.82 25.98
CA ARG A 7 -0.04 10.15 25.83
C ARG A 7 0.66 10.31 24.49
N THR A 8 1.47 9.34 24.07
CA THR A 8 2.12 9.37 22.75
C THR A 8 1.11 9.31 21.60
N GLN A 9 0.00 8.59 21.75
CA GLN A 9 -1.06 8.58 20.73
C GLN A 9 -1.70 9.97 20.57
N ALA A 10 -1.98 10.67 21.68
CA ALA A 10 -2.50 12.04 21.65
C ALA A 10 -1.49 13.01 21.04
N LEU A 11 -0.21 12.90 21.42
CA LEU A 11 0.90 13.66 20.84
C LEU A 11 0.98 13.46 19.32
N MET A 12 1.02 12.21 18.85
CA MET A 12 1.12 11.90 17.42
C MET A 12 -0.11 12.35 16.63
N LYS A 13 -1.28 12.45 17.27
CA LYS A 13 -2.47 13.05 16.65
C LYS A 13 -2.23 14.55 16.38
N ARG A 14 -1.70 15.29 17.35
CA ARG A 14 -1.36 16.71 17.18
C ARG A 14 -0.29 16.90 16.11
N VAL A 15 0.80 16.12 16.15
CA VAL A 15 1.87 16.15 15.14
C VAL A 15 1.32 16.01 13.71
N ARG A 16 0.42 15.05 13.48
CA ARG A 16 -0.17 14.82 12.15
C ARG A 16 -1.13 15.94 11.73
N GLN A 17 -1.90 16.48 12.68
CA GLN A 17 -2.81 17.59 12.43
C GLN A 17 -2.06 18.88 12.11
N SER A 18 -1.02 19.22 12.87
CA SER A 18 -0.20 20.43 12.64
C SER A 18 0.70 20.31 11.42
N GLY A 19 1.18 19.10 11.11
CA GLY A 19 2.06 18.83 9.98
C GLY A 19 1.34 18.76 8.63
N GLY A 20 0.00 18.65 8.64
CA GLY A 20 -0.79 18.55 7.42
C GLY A 20 -0.45 17.30 6.59
N LEU A 21 -0.26 16.16 7.24
CA LEU A 21 0.07 14.91 6.55
C LEU A 21 -1.12 14.48 5.68
N PRO A 22 -1.01 14.45 4.33
CA PRO A 22 -2.14 14.16 3.46
C PRO A 22 -2.65 12.73 3.60
N SER A 23 -3.86 12.48 3.14
CA SER A 23 -4.44 11.15 2.96
C SER A 23 -3.70 10.34 1.88
N SER A 24 -3.87 9.03 1.89
CA SER A 24 -3.35 8.14 0.82
C SER A 24 -3.82 8.56 -0.57
N GLN A 25 -5.08 8.99 -0.69
CA GLN A 25 -5.64 9.47 -1.95
C GLN A 25 -4.95 10.73 -2.48
N GLU A 26 -4.64 11.69 -1.60
CA GLU A 26 -3.90 12.91 -1.97
C GLU A 26 -2.45 12.60 -2.35
N ILE A 27 -1.77 11.72 -1.61
CA ILE A 27 -0.39 11.31 -1.89
C ILE A 27 -0.31 10.60 -3.25
N VAL A 28 -1.16 9.60 -3.49
CA VAL A 28 -1.21 8.87 -4.77
C VAL A 28 -1.59 9.83 -5.89
N GLY A 29 -2.61 10.69 -5.70
CA GLY A 29 -2.98 11.69 -6.69
C GLY A 29 -1.84 12.64 -7.06
N ALA A 30 -1.05 13.09 -6.08
CA ALA A 30 0.13 13.92 -6.31
C ALA A 30 1.23 13.16 -7.07
N ALA A 31 1.44 11.87 -6.80
CA ALA A 31 2.40 11.05 -7.54
C ALA A 31 2.00 10.91 -9.02
N PHE A 32 0.74 10.60 -9.31
CA PHE A 32 0.21 10.59 -10.68
C PHE A 32 0.37 11.95 -11.36
N GLY A 33 0.06 13.05 -10.65
CA GLY A 33 0.22 14.41 -11.16
C GLY A 33 1.67 14.76 -11.53
N ARG A 34 2.65 14.37 -10.69
CA ARG A 34 4.08 14.59 -10.98
C ARG A 34 4.59 13.79 -12.18
N LEU A 35 4.02 12.60 -12.40
CA LEU A 35 4.34 11.76 -13.55
C LEU A 35 3.58 12.16 -14.82
N GLY A 36 2.71 13.17 -14.76
CA GLY A 36 1.89 13.59 -15.90
C GLY A 36 0.82 12.56 -16.31
N LEU A 37 0.44 11.68 -15.38
CA LEU A 37 -0.55 10.62 -15.59
C LEU A 37 -1.93 11.14 -15.18
N ALA A 38 -2.69 11.60 -16.15
CA ALA A 38 -4.05 12.10 -15.99
C ALA A 38 -4.96 11.55 -17.09
N GLN A 39 -6.27 11.72 -16.91
CA GLN A 39 -7.22 11.36 -17.95
C GLN A 39 -6.85 12.12 -19.23
N ASP A 40 -6.93 11.43 -20.38
CA ASP A 40 -6.62 11.96 -21.71
C ASP A 40 -5.14 12.26 -22.00
N THR A 41 -4.21 12.06 -21.05
CA THR A 41 -2.76 12.21 -21.33
C THR A 41 -2.12 10.94 -21.89
N ILE A 42 -2.77 9.80 -21.71
CA ILE A 42 -2.33 8.49 -22.19
C ILE A 42 -3.55 7.70 -22.69
N ALA A 43 -3.39 7.00 -23.82
CA ALA A 43 -4.47 6.21 -24.38
C ALA A 43 -4.73 4.96 -23.51
N PRO A 44 -5.99 4.53 -23.30
CA PRO A 44 -6.30 3.37 -22.46
C PRO A 44 -5.54 2.09 -22.83
N GLY A 45 -5.38 1.81 -24.13
CA GLY A 45 -4.60 0.67 -24.59
C GLY A 45 -3.09 0.78 -24.30
N GLU A 46 -2.55 2.01 -24.26
CA GLU A 46 -1.17 2.24 -23.87
C GLU A 46 -0.97 2.03 -22.36
N VAL A 47 -1.96 2.40 -21.53
CA VAL A 47 -1.93 2.11 -20.09
C VAL A 47 -1.82 0.60 -19.85
N LEU A 48 -2.63 -0.21 -20.55
CA LEU A 48 -2.57 -1.68 -20.44
C LEU A 48 -1.23 -2.23 -20.94
N ALA A 49 -0.74 -1.77 -22.09
CA ALA A 49 0.54 -2.22 -22.66
C ALA A 49 1.75 -1.87 -21.78
N ARG A 50 1.63 -0.83 -20.94
CA ARG A 50 2.70 -0.35 -20.06
C ARG A 50 2.35 -0.52 -18.57
N PHE A 51 1.36 -1.36 -18.24
CA PHE A 51 0.77 -1.41 -16.90
C PHE A 51 1.81 -1.63 -15.80
N ASN A 52 2.68 -2.63 -15.96
CA ASN A 52 3.77 -2.92 -15.02
C ASN A 52 4.71 -1.72 -14.84
N ALA A 53 5.15 -1.09 -15.93
CA ALA A 53 6.08 0.03 -15.89
C ALA A 53 5.46 1.27 -15.22
N LEU A 54 4.21 1.59 -15.57
CA LEU A 54 3.47 2.70 -14.99
C LEU A 54 3.22 2.47 -13.50
N LEU A 55 2.77 1.28 -13.11
CA LEU A 55 2.56 0.91 -11.71
C LEU A 55 3.86 1.03 -10.91
N HIS A 56 4.99 0.56 -11.45
CA HIS A 56 6.28 0.68 -10.79
C HIS A 56 6.75 2.14 -10.66
N SER A 57 6.55 2.97 -11.68
CA SER A 57 6.86 4.41 -11.61
C SER A 57 6.04 5.13 -10.55
N VAL A 58 4.72 4.89 -10.53
CA VAL A 58 3.83 5.48 -9.54
C VAL A 58 4.15 4.96 -8.13
N TRP A 59 4.45 3.66 -8.00
CA TRP A 59 4.88 3.04 -6.74
C TRP A 59 6.07 3.77 -6.12
N ALA A 60 7.12 4.01 -6.92
CA ALA A 60 8.31 4.72 -6.50
C ALA A 60 8.04 6.20 -6.18
N GLU A 61 7.31 6.91 -7.05
CA GLU A 61 7.01 8.34 -6.85
C GLU A 61 6.11 8.56 -5.62
N THR A 62 5.19 7.65 -5.34
CA THR A 62 4.32 7.72 -4.15
C THR A 62 5.13 7.74 -2.86
N LEU A 63 6.19 6.94 -2.78
CA LEU A 63 7.09 6.96 -1.62
C LEU A 63 7.81 8.31 -1.49
N LEU A 64 8.32 8.86 -2.59
CA LEU A 64 8.99 10.16 -2.60
C LEU A 64 8.07 11.30 -2.16
N VAL A 65 6.81 11.29 -2.64
CA VAL A 65 5.79 12.26 -2.21
C VAL A 65 5.54 12.12 -0.71
N LEU A 66 5.28 10.90 -0.21
CA LEU A 66 5.04 10.64 1.21
C LEU A 66 6.20 11.12 2.08
N GLU A 67 7.43 10.77 1.74
CA GLU A 67 8.61 11.10 2.54
C GLU A 67 8.86 12.61 2.61
N ALA A 68 8.53 13.36 1.55
CA ALA A 68 8.59 14.81 1.57
C ALA A 68 7.61 15.41 2.60
N HIS A 69 6.39 14.87 2.71
CA HIS A 69 5.41 15.30 3.72
C HIS A 69 5.78 14.82 5.13
N GLU A 70 6.27 13.59 5.28
CA GLU A 70 6.69 13.05 6.58
C GLU A 70 7.91 13.76 7.15
N THR A 71 8.87 14.13 6.31
CA THR A 71 10.04 14.92 6.72
C THR A 71 9.61 16.24 7.33
N ARG A 72 8.70 16.96 6.67
CA ARG A 72 8.16 18.22 7.17
C ARG A 72 7.33 18.03 8.45
N SER A 73 6.50 17.00 8.49
CA SER A 73 5.55 16.78 9.59
C SER A 73 6.22 16.24 10.85
N TYR A 74 7.09 15.23 10.71
CA TYR A 74 7.62 14.48 11.84
C TYR A 74 8.94 15.02 12.35
N ALA A 75 9.84 15.49 11.49
CA ALA A 75 11.16 15.95 11.91
C ALA A 75 11.07 17.18 12.84
N GLU A 76 10.11 18.07 12.58
CA GLU A 76 9.86 19.23 13.45
C GLU A 76 8.72 18.99 14.44
N GLY A 77 7.66 18.29 14.02
CA GLY A 77 6.46 18.13 14.84
C GLY A 77 6.70 17.27 16.07
N ILE A 78 7.46 16.16 15.96
CA ILE A 78 7.71 15.29 17.11
C ILE A 78 8.51 16.03 18.19
N PRO A 79 9.69 16.65 17.90
CA PRO A 79 10.40 17.42 18.92
C PRO A 79 9.57 18.55 19.50
N ARG A 80 8.85 19.32 18.66
CA ARG A 80 8.00 20.44 19.11
C ARG A 80 6.95 19.99 20.12
N GLU A 81 6.26 18.89 19.84
CA GLU A 81 5.22 18.39 20.73
C GLU A 81 5.80 17.74 21.99
N LEU A 82 6.98 17.12 21.92
CA LEU A 82 7.68 16.62 23.11
C LEU A 82 8.11 17.77 24.03
N MET A 83 8.61 18.87 23.47
CA MET A 83 8.94 20.08 24.22
C MET A 83 7.73 20.65 24.95
N ALA A 84 6.56 20.64 24.30
CA ALA A 84 5.32 21.13 24.91
C ALA A 84 4.76 20.19 25.98
N GLU A 85 4.90 18.87 25.78
CA GLU A 85 4.36 17.84 26.69
C GLU A 85 5.24 17.60 27.92
N TYR A 86 6.56 17.81 27.79
CA TYR A 86 7.56 17.55 28.83
C TYR A 86 8.48 18.76 29.06
N PRO A 87 7.95 19.90 29.54
CA PRO A 87 8.76 21.10 29.78
C PRO A 87 9.83 20.88 30.85
N ASP A 88 9.57 20.06 31.86
CA ASP A 88 10.52 19.76 32.94
C ASP A 88 11.78 19.04 32.41
N ASP A 89 11.64 18.19 31.39
CA ASP A 89 12.78 17.50 30.77
C ASP A 89 13.74 18.51 30.10
N LEU A 90 13.21 19.62 29.57
CA LEU A 90 14.03 20.70 29.01
C LEU A 90 14.76 21.47 30.10
N CYS A 91 14.07 21.82 31.19
CA CYS A 91 14.69 22.51 32.33
C CYS A 91 15.82 21.66 32.93
N ASP A 92 15.59 20.36 33.13
CA ASP A 92 16.59 19.42 33.61
C ASP A 92 17.80 19.35 32.67
N ALA A 93 17.55 19.27 31.35
CA ALA A 93 18.61 19.23 30.35
C ALA A 93 19.42 20.54 30.33
N GLU A 94 18.78 21.69 30.53
CA GLU A 94 19.43 23.00 30.61
C GLU A 94 20.35 23.09 31.84
N VAL A 95 19.89 22.66 33.01
CA VAL A 95 20.71 22.61 34.23
C VAL A 95 21.94 21.72 34.02
N VAL A 96 21.76 20.53 33.45
CA VAL A 96 22.87 19.62 33.14
C VAL A 96 23.82 20.25 32.11
N ALA A 97 23.30 20.96 31.10
CA ALA A 97 24.13 21.64 30.11
C ALA A 97 25.00 22.74 30.75
N GLN A 98 24.46 23.49 31.71
CA GLN A 98 25.20 24.53 32.42
C GLN A 98 26.30 23.95 33.33
N MET A 99 26.03 22.83 33.99
CA MET A 99 26.98 22.21 34.93
C MET A 99 28.05 21.35 34.25
N HIS A 100 27.68 20.65 33.17
CA HIS A 100 28.50 19.59 32.58
C HIS A 100 28.74 19.75 31.07
N GLY A 101 28.31 20.88 30.50
CA GLY A 101 28.48 21.23 29.09
C GLY A 101 27.32 20.78 28.20
N PHE A 102 27.17 21.44 27.05
CA PHE A 102 26.05 21.25 26.12
C PHE A 102 25.77 19.78 25.76
N SER A 103 26.82 19.01 25.46
CA SER A 103 26.68 17.58 25.11
C SER A 103 26.03 16.76 26.22
N ALA A 104 26.29 17.08 27.49
CA ALA A 104 25.68 16.39 28.63
C ALA A 104 24.17 16.71 28.73
N GLY A 105 23.78 17.96 28.48
CA GLY A 105 22.37 18.35 28.41
C GLY A 105 21.62 17.66 27.27
N VAL A 106 22.23 17.57 26.09
CA VAL A 106 21.66 16.83 24.95
C VAL A 106 21.45 15.36 25.31
N LEU A 107 22.45 14.69 25.92
CA LEU A 107 22.32 13.29 26.35
C LEU A 107 21.22 13.12 27.41
N ARG A 108 21.10 14.06 28.36
CA ARG A 108 20.02 14.05 29.36
C ARG A 108 18.65 14.12 28.70
N LEU A 109 18.47 15.02 27.74
CA LEU A 109 17.22 15.21 27.02
C LEU A 109 16.84 13.97 26.19
N PHE A 110 17.77 13.45 25.38
CA PHE A 110 17.51 12.24 24.59
C PHE A 110 17.30 11.00 25.47
N GLY A 111 17.96 10.92 26.62
CA GLY A 111 17.71 9.86 27.60
C GLY A 111 16.30 9.90 28.17
N ALA A 112 15.81 11.09 28.54
CA ALA A 112 14.44 11.30 29.02
C ALA A 112 13.41 11.04 27.92
N TRP A 113 13.68 11.48 26.69
CA TRP A 113 12.78 11.33 25.55
C TRP A 113 12.86 9.98 24.85
N TYR A 114 13.80 9.10 25.20
CA TYR A 114 13.94 7.81 24.52
C TYR A 114 12.64 6.97 24.57
N PRO A 115 11.96 6.80 25.73
CA PRO A 115 10.69 6.08 25.79
C PRO A 115 9.58 6.67 24.89
N PRO A 116 9.24 7.98 24.93
CA PRO A 116 8.23 8.54 24.04
C PRO A 116 8.66 8.57 22.56
N LEU A 117 9.94 8.82 22.26
CA LEU A 117 10.46 8.76 20.88
C LEU A 117 10.29 7.37 20.27
N ARG A 118 10.58 6.32 21.05
CA ARG A 118 10.38 4.93 20.61
C ARG A 118 8.92 4.67 20.23
N GLU A 119 7.97 5.14 21.03
CA GLU A 119 6.54 5.00 20.73
C GLU A 119 6.10 5.87 19.53
N CYS A 120 6.70 7.07 19.35
CA CYS A 120 6.48 7.90 18.18
C CYS A 120 6.93 7.19 16.89
N PHE A 121 8.15 6.65 16.86
CA PHE A 121 8.67 5.93 15.70
C PHE A 121 7.91 4.64 15.41
N LEU A 122 7.44 3.95 16.45
CA LEU A 122 6.51 2.83 16.27
C LEU A 122 5.21 3.31 15.60
N SER A 123 4.63 4.43 16.05
CA SER A 123 3.44 5.03 15.44
C SER A 123 3.65 5.40 13.96
N VAL A 124 4.81 5.97 13.63
CA VAL A 124 5.20 6.28 12.24
C VAL A 124 5.30 5.00 11.41
N SER A 125 5.99 3.96 11.91
CA SER A 125 6.12 2.67 11.23
C SER A 125 4.76 2.01 10.96
N GLN A 126 3.85 2.01 11.94
CA GLN A 126 2.51 1.45 11.77
C GLN A 126 1.67 2.26 10.77
N SER A 127 1.79 3.59 10.79
CA SER A 127 1.17 4.47 9.78
C SER A 127 1.66 4.11 8.37
N ARG A 128 2.97 3.98 8.15
CA ARG A 128 3.54 3.58 6.84
C ARG A 128 3.09 2.19 6.39
N LYS A 129 2.89 1.24 7.32
CA LYS A 129 2.37 -0.10 7.00
C LYS A 129 0.93 -0.06 6.51
N SER A 130 0.06 0.69 7.21
CA SER A 130 -1.34 0.86 6.82
C SER A 130 -1.44 1.62 5.49
N ARG A 131 -0.74 2.75 5.37
CA ARG A 131 -0.73 3.58 4.16
C ARG A 131 -0.25 2.83 2.94
N GLY A 132 0.91 2.17 3.01
CA GLY A 132 1.44 1.50 1.82
C GLY A 132 0.61 0.32 1.32
N GLY A 133 -0.30 -0.24 2.12
CA GLY A 133 -1.33 -1.16 1.61
C GLY A 133 -2.37 -0.40 0.77
N LYS A 134 -2.98 0.63 1.37
CA LYS A 134 -4.01 1.43 0.71
C LYS A 134 -3.48 2.20 -0.50
N ASP A 135 -2.26 2.72 -0.43
CA ASP A 135 -1.60 3.40 -1.55
C ASP A 135 -1.49 2.44 -2.74
N PHE A 136 -1.13 1.17 -2.52
CA PHE A 136 -1.01 0.19 -3.59
C PHE A 136 -2.36 -0.12 -4.27
N GLU A 137 -3.41 -0.28 -3.47
CA GLU A 137 -4.79 -0.44 -3.97
C GLU A 137 -5.18 0.75 -4.86
N LEU A 138 -5.02 1.97 -4.34
CA LEU A 138 -5.36 3.21 -5.05
C LEU A 138 -4.58 3.40 -6.35
N GLN A 139 -3.32 2.94 -6.40
CA GLN A 139 -2.51 3.01 -7.61
C GLN A 139 -3.04 2.07 -8.70
N ILE A 140 -3.44 0.86 -8.32
CA ILE A 140 -4.07 -0.10 -9.24
C ILE A 140 -5.42 0.44 -9.71
N GLU A 141 -6.30 0.86 -8.79
CA GLU A 141 -7.60 1.49 -9.10
C GLU A 141 -7.45 2.62 -10.11
N ARG A 142 -6.50 3.54 -9.89
CA ARG A 142 -6.30 4.69 -10.77
C ARG A 142 -5.69 4.33 -12.14
N LEU A 143 -4.89 3.26 -12.22
CA LEU A 143 -4.47 2.74 -13.53
C LEU A 143 -5.63 2.05 -14.26
N LEU A 144 -6.53 1.38 -13.56
CA LEU A 144 -7.77 0.84 -14.15
C LEU A 144 -8.65 1.98 -14.68
N ASP A 145 -8.80 3.08 -13.94
CA ASP A 145 -9.53 4.27 -14.38
C ASP A 145 -8.95 4.83 -15.69
N LEU A 146 -7.62 5.01 -15.75
CA LEU A 146 -6.93 5.49 -16.96
C LEU A 146 -7.06 4.51 -18.13
N ALA A 147 -7.06 3.21 -17.84
CA ALA A 147 -7.28 2.14 -18.83
C ALA A 147 -8.76 1.95 -19.21
N GLN A 148 -9.67 2.72 -18.61
CA GLN A 148 -11.13 2.60 -18.80
C GLN A 148 -11.61 1.15 -18.58
N VAL A 149 -11.06 0.49 -17.58
CA VAL A 149 -11.44 -0.86 -17.19
C VAL A 149 -12.51 -0.73 -16.10
N PRO A 150 -13.73 -1.25 -16.30
CA PRO A 150 -14.75 -1.22 -15.26
C PRO A 150 -14.33 -2.11 -14.08
N TYR A 151 -14.54 -1.60 -12.86
CA TYR A 151 -14.37 -2.32 -11.61
C TYR A 151 -15.30 -1.75 -10.53
N GLU A 152 -15.57 -2.55 -9.52
CA GLU A 152 -16.27 -2.13 -8.30
C GLU A 152 -15.36 -2.38 -7.08
N PRO A 153 -14.91 -1.32 -6.38
CA PRO A 153 -14.23 -1.44 -5.10
C PRO A 153 -15.12 -2.13 -4.07
N GLN A 154 -14.52 -2.95 -3.23
CA GLN A 154 -15.24 -3.64 -2.17
C GLN A 154 -14.87 -3.08 -0.79
N GLU A 155 -15.84 -3.10 0.12
CA GLU A 155 -15.61 -2.74 1.52
C GLU A 155 -14.66 -3.76 2.17
N ALA A 156 -13.91 -3.33 3.19
CA ALA A 156 -12.94 -4.18 3.88
C ALA A 156 -13.55 -5.48 4.47
N GLU A 157 -14.86 -5.47 4.73
CA GLU A 157 -15.62 -6.62 5.22
C GLU A 157 -15.78 -7.73 4.17
N ASN A 158 -15.72 -7.40 2.89
CA ASN A 158 -15.90 -8.33 1.78
C ASN A 158 -14.62 -9.09 1.43
N ARG A 159 -13.48 -8.74 2.05
CA ARG A 159 -12.15 -9.40 2.01
C ARG A 159 -11.48 -9.56 0.63
N THR A 160 -12.24 -9.36 -0.45
CA THR A 160 -11.79 -9.04 -1.80
C THR A 160 -11.63 -7.53 -1.92
N ASP A 161 -10.68 -7.06 -2.71
CA ASP A 161 -10.42 -5.62 -2.82
C ASP A 161 -11.17 -5.03 -4.03
N LEU A 162 -11.18 -5.73 -5.17
CA LEU A 162 -11.87 -5.30 -6.40
C LEU A 162 -12.64 -6.46 -7.06
N VAL A 163 -13.76 -6.14 -7.73
CA VAL A 163 -14.46 -7.05 -8.64
C VAL A 163 -14.57 -6.41 -10.01
N LEU A 164 -14.16 -7.13 -11.07
CA LEU A 164 -14.24 -6.66 -12.45
C LEU A 164 -15.24 -7.52 -13.24
N PRO A 165 -16.19 -6.94 -13.99
CA PRO A 165 -16.41 -5.49 -14.15
C PRO A 165 -17.17 -4.88 -12.96
N ASP A 166 -18.02 -5.67 -12.28
CA ASP A 166 -18.85 -5.24 -11.15
C ASP A 166 -19.38 -6.47 -10.37
N VAL A 167 -19.92 -6.24 -9.17
CA VAL A 167 -20.43 -7.32 -8.31
C VAL A 167 -21.66 -7.98 -8.91
N ALA A 168 -22.57 -7.22 -9.54
CA ALA A 168 -23.78 -7.77 -10.11
C ALA A 168 -23.48 -8.77 -11.25
N THR A 169 -22.45 -8.52 -12.04
CA THR A 169 -21.94 -9.41 -13.09
C THR A 169 -21.34 -10.67 -12.48
N CYS A 170 -20.54 -10.52 -11.42
CA CYS A 170 -19.94 -11.65 -10.71
C CYS A 170 -21.01 -12.57 -10.09
N GLN A 171 -22.06 -11.99 -9.49
CA GLN A 171 -23.19 -12.75 -8.94
C GLN A 171 -23.98 -13.49 -10.03
N ARG A 172 -24.18 -12.87 -11.20
CA ARG A 172 -24.87 -13.48 -12.34
C ARG A 172 -24.05 -14.60 -12.97
N ASN A 173 -22.76 -14.37 -13.21
CA ASN A 173 -21.87 -15.33 -13.85
C ASN A 173 -20.40 -15.09 -13.47
N ARG A 174 -19.92 -15.80 -12.43
CA ARG A 174 -18.53 -15.75 -11.95
C ARG A 174 -17.48 -16.07 -13.05
N ARG A 175 -17.85 -16.82 -14.10
CA ARG A 175 -16.92 -17.18 -15.20
C ARG A 175 -16.52 -16.00 -16.07
N VAL A 176 -17.32 -14.93 -16.03
CA VAL A 176 -17.07 -13.69 -16.78
C VAL A 176 -16.73 -12.54 -15.82
N SER A 177 -16.20 -12.82 -14.63
CA SER A 177 -15.74 -11.77 -13.72
C SER A 177 -14.38 -12.12 -13.14
N MET A 178 -13.60 -11.10 -12.77
CA MET A 178 -12.40 -11.25 -11.96
C MET A 178 -12.71 -10.84 -10.53
N VAL A 179 -12.24 -11.65 -9.58
CA VAL A 179 -12.15 -11.25 -8.19
C VAL A 179 -10.68 -11.00 -7.89
N VAL A 180 -10.35 -9.80 -7.43
CA VAL A 180 -8.96 -9.38 -7.20
C VAL A 180 -8.79 -9.05 -5.73
N SER A 181 -7.79 -9.67 -5.11
CA SER A 181 -7.23 -9.16 -3.85
C SER A 181 -5.85 -8.55 -4.11
N ILE A 182 -5.58 -7.44 -3.46
CA ILE A 182 -4.35 -6.66 -3.57
C ILE A 182 -3.63 -6.71 -2.24
N LYS A 183 -2.36 -7.11 -2.27
CA LYS A 183 -1.50 -7.17 -1.08
C LYS A 183 -0.11 -6.69 -1.44
N ARG A 184 0.31 -5.54 -0.90
CA ARG A 184 1.69 -5.04 -1.08
C ARG A 184 2.75 -6.10 -0.76
N THR A 185 2.59 -6.83 0.35
CA THR A 185 3.49 -7.90 0.79
C THR A 185 2.69 -9.11 1.26
N LEU A 186 3.08 -10.33 0.86
CA LEU A 186 2.33 -11.56 1.13
C LEU A 186 2.61 -12.14 2.52
N ARG A 187 3.86 -12.10 3.00
CA ARG A 187 4.31 -12.63 4.31
C ARG A 187 3.58 -13.93 4.73
N GLU A 188 3.10 -14.05 5.95
CA GLU A 188 2.23 -15.16 6.40
C GLU A 188 0.74 -14.93 6.06
N ARG A 189 0.35 -13.67 5.84
CA ARG A 189 -1.05 -13.22 5.71
C ARG A 189 -1.74 -13.65 4.42
N TRP A 190 -0.99 -14.12 3.43
CA TRP A 190 -1.61 -14.62 2.20
C TRP A 190 -2.44 -15.88 2.44
N GLN A 191 -2.18 -16.66 3.50
CA GLN A 191 -2.93 -17.90 3.79
C GLN A 191 -4.39 -17.62 4.09
N GLU A 192 -4.65 -16.61 4.95
CA GLU A 192 -6.01 -16.17 5.30
C GLU A 192 -6.77 -15.72 4.03
N VAL A 193 -6.11 -14.90 3.20
CA VAL A 193 -6.66 -14.41 1.94
C VAL A 193 -6.94 -15.56 0.98
N ALA A 194 -6.02 -16.52 0.87
CA ALA A 194 -6.16 -17.63 -0.07
C ALA A 194 -7.31 -18.58 0.29
N GLU A 195 -7.49 -18.88 1.58
CA GLU A 195 -8.63 -19.68 2.06
C GLU A 195 -9.98 -19.03 1.74
N GLU A 196 -10.08 -17.72 1.93
CA GLU A 196 -11.30 -16.97 1.66
C GLU A 196 -11.61 -16.89 0.17
N LEU A 197 -10.59 -16.56 -0.62
CA LEU A 197 -10.67 -16.50 -2.08
C LEU A 197 -11.07 -17.85 -2.69
N PHE A 198 -10.54 -18.95 -2.14
CA PHE A 198 -10.92 -20.31 -2.55
C PHE A 198 -12.40 -20.61 -2.27
N ASN A 199 -12.93 -20.14 -1.13
CA ASN A 199 -14.34 -20.33 -0.78
C ASN A 199 -15.31 -19.57 -1.70
N LEU A 200 -14.84 -18.55 -2.44
CA LEU A 200 -15.65 -17.86 -3.42
C LEU A 200 -15.99 -18.73 -4.63
N GLN A 201 -15.32 -19.87 -4.85
CA GLN A 201 -15.56 -20.77 -5.97
C GLN A 201 -15.64 -20.04 -7.33
N SER A 202 -14.92 -18.93 -7.46
CA SER A 202 -14.82 -18.16 -8.70
C SER A 202 -13.64 -18.71 -9.49
N PRO A 203 -13.78 -18.92 -10.81
CA PRO A 203 -12.69 -19.46 -11.61
C PRO A 203 -11.59 -18.44 -11.93
N ASN A 204 -11.90 -17.13 -11.93
CA ASN A 204 -10.92 -16.08 -12.22
C ASN A 204 -10.63 -15.27 -10.95
N VAL A 205 -9.82 -15.85 -10.06
CA VAL A 205 -9.41 -15.20 -8.82
C VAL A 205 -7.94 -14.84 -8.90
N PHE A 206 -7.62 -13.59 -8.56
CA PHE A 206 -6.29 -13.04 -8.67
C PHE A 206 -5.82 -12.45 -7.35
N LEU A 207 -4.55 -12.64 -7.04
CA LEU A 207 -3.85 -12.01 -5.93
C LEU A 207 -2.72 -11.15 -6.49
N PHE A 208 -2.87 -9.84 -6.42
CA PHE A 208 -1.89 -8.87 -6.90
C PHE A 208 -0.92 -8.55 -5.78
N THR A 209 0.37 -8.51 -6.09
CA THR A 209 1.38 -8.15 -5.11
C THR A 209 2.52 -7.30 -5.65
N ALA A 210 3.07 -6.47 -4.76
CA ALA A 210 4.34 -5.77 -4.96
C ALA A 210 5.51 -6.52 -4.30
N ASP A 211 5.28 -7.72 -3.77
CA ASP A 211 6.26 -8.48 -3.01
C ASP A 211 7.31 -9.11 -3.93
N GLU A 212 8.51 -8.56 -3.92
CA GLU A 212 9.63 -9.14 -4.65
C GLU A 212 10.21 -10.38 -3.96
N SER A 213 9.85 -10.65 -2.71
CA SER A 213 10.37 -11.77 -1.91
C SER A 213 9.58 -13.08 -2.04
N VAL A 214 8.58 -13.12 -2.94
CA VAL A 214 7.79 -14.33 -3.22
C VAL A 214 8.72 -15.51 -3.53
N THR A 215 8.40 -16.65 -2.93
CA THR A 215 9.14 -17.92 -3.03
C THR A 215 8.36 -18.93 -3.85
N ALA A 216 9.03 -19.96 -4.37
CA ALA A 216 8.37 -21.08 -5.04
C ALA A 216 7.31 -21.76 -4.17
N THR A 217 7.56 -21.87 -2.85
CA THR A 217 6.58 -22.42 -1.91
C THR A 217 5.33 -21.56 -1.81
N HIS A 218 5.46 -20.22 -1.80
CA HIS A 218 4.29 -19.33 -1.83
C HIS A 218 3.50 -19.53 -3.12
N ALA A 219 4.17 -19.49 -4.27
CA ALA A 219 3.53 -19.67 -5.57
C ALA A 219 2.83 -21.03 -5.69
N GLN A 220 3.48 -22.11 -5.26
CA GLN A 220 2.88 -23.45 -5.32
C GLN A 220 1.59 -23.54 -4.48
N ARG A 221 1.60 -22.99 -3.27
CA ARG A 221 0.40 -23.04 -2.42
C ARG A 221 -0.71 -22.15 -2.99
N ILE A 222 -0.40 -20.90 -3.34
CA ILE A 222 -1.40 -19.94 -3.87
C ILE A 222 -2.02 -20.47 -5.18
N CYS A 223 -1.18 -20.85 -6.13
CA CYS A 223 -1.64 -21.23 -7.46
C CYS A 223 -2.12 -22.68 -7.54
N GLY A 224 -1.42 -23.61 -6.88
CA GLY A 224 -1.72 -25.04 -6.92
C GLY A 224 -2.81 -25.46 -5.95
N ASP A 225 -2.67 -25.10 -4.67
CA ASP A 225 -3.58 -25.57 -3.62
C ASP A 225 -4.90 -24.77 -3.61
N TYR A 226 -4.82 -23.46 -3.82
CA TYR A 226 -5.97 -22.55 -3.76
C TYR A 226 -6.51 -22.11 -5.12
N ASN A 227 -5.89 -22.53 -6.24
CA ASN A 227 -6.31 -22.16 -7.59
C ASN A 227 -6.47 -20.64 -7.78
N ILE A 228 -5.53 -19.85 -7.25
CA ILE A 228 -5.49 -18.40 -7.37
C ILE A 228 -4.34 -18.00 -8.31
N HIS A 229 -4.62 -17.14 -9.28
CA HIS A 229 -3.58 -16.56 -10.12
C HIS A 229 -2.81 -15.51 -9.32
N LEU A 230 -1.51 -15.71 -9.16
CA LEU A 230 -0.64 -14.76 -8.47
C LEU A 230 -0.08 -13.76 -9.49
N VAL A 231 -0.34 -12.47 -9.32
CA VAL A 231 0.18 -11.41 -10.21
C VAL A 231 1.33 -10.67 -9.52
N VAL A 232 2.50 -10.67 -10.17
CA VAL A 232 3.76 -10.11 -9.66
C VAL A 232 4.39 -9.14 -10.67
N TRP A 233 5.43 -8.42 -10.25
CA TRP A 233 6.25 -7.65 -11.19
C TRP A 233 6.83 -8.51 -12.31
N ASP A 234 6.96 -7.94 -13.51
CA ASP A 234 7.49 -8.64 -14.68
C ASP A 234 8.86 -9.27 -14.40
N HIS A 235 9.76 -8.53 -13.75
CA HIS A 235 11.08 -9.03 -13.41
C HIS A 235 11.04 -10.20 -12.40
N VAL A 236 10.06 -10.21 -11.48
CA VAL A 236 9.87 -11.32 -10.52
C VAL A 236 9.37 -12.56 -11.26
N LYS A 237 8.40 -12.43 -12.15
CA LYS A 237 7.92 -13.51 -13.01
C LYS A 237 9.07 -14.11 -13.83
N GLN A 238 9.83 -13.27 -14.53
CA GLN A 238 10.94 -13.69 -15.39
C GLN A 238 12.06 -14.38 -14.61
N THR A 239 12.43 -13.87 -13.44
CA THR A 239 13.60 -14.37 -12.69
C THR A 239 13.28 -15.58 -11.81
N LYS A 240 12.04 -15.69 -11.29
CA LYS A 240 11.68 -16.72 -10.29
C LYS A 240 10.65 -17.72 -10.77
N PHE A 241 9.77 -17.34 -11.69
CA PHE A 241 8.60 -18.15 -12.06
C PHE A 241 8.35 -18.23 -13.58
N PRO A 242 9.40 -18.32 -14.44
CA PRO A 242 9.22 -18.22 -15.90
C PRO A 242 8.21 -19.25 -16.44
N ASP A 243 8.29 -20.49 -15.96
CA ASP A 243 7.47 -21.61 -16.46
C ASP A 243 6.19 -21.87 -15.65
N ASN A 244 5.93 -21.09 -14.59
CA ASN A 244 4.74 -21.29 -13.75
C ASN A 244 3.54 -20.53 -14.31
N ALA A 245 2.63 -21.24 -15.00
CA ALA A 245 1.43 -20.66 -15.60
C ALA A 245 0.43 -20.05 -14.58
N GLY A 246 0.50 -20.47 -13.31
CA GLY A 246 -0.33 -19.89 -12.25
C GLY A 246 0.19 -18.55 -11.72
N VAL A 247 1.43 -18.19 -12.05
CA VAL A 247 2.02 -16.89 -11.73
C VAL A 247 2.07 -16.05 -13.01
N LEU A 248 1.45 -14.88 -12.97
CA LEU A 248 1.42 -13.92 -14.06
C LEU A 248 2.26 -12.71 -13.69
N SER A 249 2.90 -12.11 -14.68
CA SER A 249 3.38 -10.74 -14.60
C SER A 249 2.21 -9.75 -14.73
N TYR A 250 2.37 -8.53 -14.23
CA TYR A 250 1.40 -7.46 -14.46
C TYR A 250 1.17 -7.21 -15.96
N THR A 251 2.22 -7.33 -16.78
CA THR A 251 2.09 -7.23 -18.24
C THR A 251 1.23 -8.36 -18.82
N GLU A 252 1.53 -9.64 -18.53
CA GLU A 252 0.72 -10.78 -18.99
C GLU A 252 -0.75 -10.65 -18.55
N TRP A 253 -0.99 -10.28 -17.29
CA TRP A 253 -2.36 -10.06 -16.80
C TRP A 253 -3.08 -8.94 -17.58
N ALA A 254 -2.41 -7.81 -17.82
CA ALA A 254 -3.02 -6.65 -18.47
C ALA A 254 -3.23 -6.83 -19.98
N THR A 255 -2.37 -7.58 -20.66
CA THR A 255 -2.42 -7.75 -22.13
C THR A 255 -3.13 -9.02 -22.58
N ASP A 256 -3.20 -10.05 -21.73
CA ASP A 256 -3.70 -11.36 -22.13
C ASP A 256 -4.99 -11.71 -21.38
N GLU A 257 -4.94 -11.75 -20.05
CA GLU A 257 -6.07 -12.20 -19.21
C GLU A 257 -7.23 -11.19 -19.19
N LEU A 258 -6.91 -9.91 -19.00
CA LEU A 258 -7.91 -8.85 -18.91
C LEU A 258 -8.68 -8.66 -20.23
N PRO A 259 -8.03 -8.54 -21.41
CA PRO A 259 -8.75 -8.44 -22.68
C PRO A 259 -9.63 -9.66 -22.97
N ALA A 260 -9.15 -10.88 -22.68
CA ALA A 260 -9.94 -12.10 -22.87
C ALA A 260 -11.22 -12.14 -22.01
N LEU A 261 -11.24 -11.44 -20.87
CA LEU A 261 -12.45 -11.25 -20.06
C LEU A 261 -13.32 -10.10 -20.56
N ARG A 262 -12.74 -8.99 -21.01
CA ARG A 262 -13.50 -7.90 -21.64
C ARG A 262 -14.31 -8.36 -22.84
N ASP A 263 -13.73 -9.18 -23.72
CA ASP A 263 -14.43 -9.77 -24.86
C ASP A 263 -15.65 -10.63 -24.43
N ARG A 264 -15.62 -11.19 -23.22
CA ARG A 264 -16.74 -11.95 -22.65
C ARG A 264 -17.81 -11.02 -22.07
N TRP A 265 -17.43 -9.87 -21.52
CA TRP A 265 -18.35 -8.85 -21.02
C TRP A 265 -19.19 -8.29 -22.16
N GLU A 266 -18.54 -7.86 -23.24
CA GLU A 266 -19.21 -7.29 -24.43
C GLU A 266 -20.21 -8.29 -25.04
N ARG A 267 -19.82 -9.56 -25.16
CA ARG A 267 -20.70 -10.64 -25.65
C ARG A 267 -21.88 -10.94 -24.71
N SER A 268 -21.75 -10.61 -23.42
CA SER A 268 -22.78 -10.82 -22.41
C SER A 268 -23.68 -9.60 -22.21
N GLY A 269 -23.48 -8.53 -23.00
CA GLY A 269 -24.26 -7.29 -22.93
C GLY A 269 -23.82 -6.32 -21.83
N HIS A 270 -22.54 -6.39 -21.42
CA HIS A 270 -21.91 -5.41 -20.54
C HIS A 270 -21.02 -4.42 -21.30
#